data_AF-A0A934H3U8-F1
#
_entry.id   AF-A0A934H3U8-F1
#
_cell.length_a   1.000
_cell.length_b   1.000
_cell.length_c   1.000
_cell.angle_alpha   90.00
_cell.angle_beta   90.00
_cell.angle_gamma   90.00
#
_symmetry.space_group_name_H-M   'P 1'
#
loop_
_entity.id
_entity.type
_entity.pdbx_description
1 polymer ?
#
loop_
_entity_poly.entity_id
_entity_poly.type
_entity_poly.pdbx_seq_one_letter_code
_entity_poly.pdbx_strand_id
1 'polypeptide(L)' 'HSLATYDQADAFDHSAALGFIKLWGLPAKTQAQVQFLGEPPAELLGISPPRKGKESLSEAEAQRLKPSELDAIPEED' A
#
# COMPACT_ATOMS: atom_id res chain seq x y z
N HIS A 1 -6.35 30.10 -17.54
CA HIS A 1 -6.95 28.85 -17.01
C HIS A 1 -6.11 27.62 -17.42
N SER A 2 -4.77 27.65 -17.24
CA SER A 2 -3.87 26.64 -17.84
C SER A 2 -2.91 26.00 -16.82
N LEU A 3 -3.34 25.90 -15.56
CA LEU A 3 -2.55 25.35 -14.44
C LEU A 3 -3.01 23.94 -14.02
N ALA A 4 -4.00 23.39 -14.73
CA ALA A 4 -4.74 22.20 -14.34
C ALA A 4 -4.99 21.30 -15.56
N THR A 5 -3.98 21.19 -16.41
CA THR A 5 -4.01 20.40 -17.64
C THR A 5 -2.75 19.56 -17.71
N TYR A 6 -2.83 18.35 -18.24
CA TYR A 6 -1.63 17.53 -18.49
C TYR A 6 -1.04 17.76 -19.90
N ASP A 7 -1.51 18.79 -20.62
CA ASP A 7 -1.03 19.12 -21.95
C ASP A 7 0.34 19.81 -21.90
N GLN A 8 1.10 19.81 -23.00
CA GLN A 8 2.43 20.41 -23.08
C GLN A 8 2.44 21.92 -22.80
N ALA A 9 1.28 22.57 -22.92
CA ALA A 9 1.10 23.99 -22.60
C ALA A 9 0.73 24.25 -21.12
N ASP A 10 0.87 23.26 -20.22
CA ASP A 10 0.67 23.46 -18.78
C ASP A 10 1.68 24.46 -18.22
N ALA A 11 1.16 25.40 -17.43
CA ALA A 11 1.93 26.45 -16.79
C ALA A 11 2.31 26.11 -15.34
N PHE A 12 1.93 24.94 -14.83
CA PHE A 12 2.26 24.54 -13.47
C PHE A 12 3.75 24.19 -13.31
N ASP A 13 4.42 24.87 -12.38
CA ASP A 13 5.80 24.54 -12.02
C ASP A 13 5.84 23.38 -11.01
N HIS A 14 6.11 22.18 -11.50
CA HIS A 14 6.23 20.97 -10.69
C HIS A 14 7.35 21.04 -9.63
N SER A 15 8.36 21.90 -9.79
CA SER A 15 9.45 22.02 -8.82
C SER A 15 8.95 22.58 -7.48
N ALA A 16 7.95 23.45 -7.51
CA ALA A 16 7.33 24.03 -6.32
C ALA A 16 6.55 22.99 -5.50
N ALA A 17 6.01 21.94 -6.14
CA ALA A 17 5.23 20.90 -5.48
C ALA A 17 6.03 20.12 -4.44
N LEU A 18 7.33 19.90 -4.68
CA LEU A 18 8.22 19.15 -3.79
C LEU A 18 8.33 19.81 -2.41
N GLY A 19 8.48 21.14 -2.38
CA GLY A 19 8.53 21.91 -1.13
C GLY A 19 7.17 21.90 -0.42
N PHE A 20 6.09 22.11 -1.19
CA PHE A 20 4.73 22.12 -0.67
C PHE A 20 4.37 20.79 0.02
N ILE A 21 4.55 19.65 -0.66
CA ILE A 21 4.23 18.31 -0.13
C ILE A 21 5.00 18.05 1.17
N LYS A 22 6.28 18.40 1.22
CA LYS A 22 7.12 18.20 2.40
C LYS A 22 6.65 19.04 3.59
N LEU A 23 6.40 20.32 3.36
CA LEU A 23 5.99 21.25 4.43
C LEU A 23 4.59 20.92 4.93
N TRP A 24 3.66 20.67 4.01
CA TRP A 24 2.27 20.38 4.33
C TRP A 24 2.11 19.03 5.05
N GLY A 25 2.91 18.03 4.70
CA GLY A 25 2.93 16.71 5.36
C GLY A 25 3.71 16.66 6.68
N LEU A 26 4.45 17.71 7.04
CA LEU A 26 5.35 17.69 8.20
C LEU A 26 4.62 17.46 9.53
N PRO A 27 3.49 18.13 9.85
CA PRO A 27 2.79 17.92 11.11
C PRO A 27 2.27 16.47 11.29
N ALA A 28 1.75 15.88 10.21
CA ALA A 28 1.28 14.49 10.22
C ALA A 28 2.43 13.51 10.46
N LYS A 29 3.58 13.74 9.82
CA LYS A 29 4.80 12.96 10.07
C LYS A 29 5.26 13.07 11.52
N THR A 30 5.30 14.28 12.08
CA THR A 30 5.67 14.50 13.49
C THR A 30 4.70 13.80 14.44
N GLN A 31 3.40 13.88 14.19
CA GLN A 31 2.40 13.18 15.00
C GLN A 31 2.61 11.65 14.97
N ALA A 32 2.81 11.08 13.79
CA ALA A 32 3.04 9.65 13.63
C ALA A 32 4.30 9.18 14.38
N GLN A 33 5.35 10.01 14.42
CA GLN A 33 6.57 9.74 15.20
C GLN A 33 6.31 9.78 16.70
N VAL A 34 5.61 10.79 17.21
CA VAL A 34 5.30 10.93 18.64
C VAL A 34 4.43 9.79 19.15
N GLN A 35 3.46 9.37 18.34
CA GLN A 35 2.49 8.34 18.72
C GLN A 35 2.98 6.91 18.42
N PHE A 36 4.18 6.74 17.85
CA PHE A 36 4.69 5.44 17.42
C PHE A 36 3.71 4.66 16.52
N LEU A 37 2.96 5.37 15.65
CA LEU A 37 2.02 4.73 14.70
C LEU A 37 2.73 4.00 13.55
N GLY A 38 4.06 4.13 13.47
CA GLY A 38 4.94 3.35 12.57
C GLY A 38 5.58 2.15 13.28
N GLU A 39 6.70 1.64 12.76
CA GLU A 39 7.45 0.59 13.47
C GLU A 39 8.02 1.19 14.77
N PRO A 40 7.52 0.77 15.94
CA PRO A 40 8.08 1.27 17.20
C PRO A 40 9.55 0.84 17.25
N PRO A 41 10.45 1.68 17.81
CA PRO A 41 11.82 1.26 18.09
C PRO A 41 11.75 -0.11 18.77
N ALA A 42 12.43 -1.10 18.19
CA ALA A 42 12.42 -2.46 18.73
C ALA A 42 12.83 -2.51 20.22
N GLU A 43 13.52 -1.48 20.68
CA GLU A 43 13.95 -1.25 22.07
C GLU A 43 12.81 -0.82 23.02
N LEU A 44 11.75 -0.15 22.54
CA LEU A 44 10.61 0.28 23.37
C LEU A 44 9.60 -0.84 23.66
N LEU A 45 9.73 -1.98 22.99
CA LEU A 45 8.92 -3.17 23.21
C LEU A 45 9.78 -4.30 23.78
N GLY A 46 10.17 -4.17 25.05
CA GLY A 46 10.52 -5.32 25.90
C GLY A 46 9.36 -6.32 26.08
N ILE A 47 8.22 -6.06 25.43
CA ILE A 47 7.08 -6.95 25.26
C ILE A 47 7.00 -7.24 23.75
N SER A 48 7.89 -8.08 23.24
CA SER A 48 7.85 -8.52 21.85
C SER A 48 6.50 -9.19 21.55
N PRO A 49 5.73 -8.79 20.53
CA PRO A 49 4.62 -9.60 20.05
C PRO A 49 5.17 -10.94 19.53
N PRO A 50 4.46 -12.07 19.72
CA PRO A 50 4.95 -13.37 19.25
C PRO A 50 5.18 -13.27 17.74
N ARG A 51 6.40 -13.62 17.30
CA ARG A 51 6.75 -13.72 15.88
C ARG A 51 5.65 -14.50 15.17
N LYS A 52 4.91 -13.85 14.26
CA LYS A 52 3.99 -14.56 13.37
C LYS A 52 4.83 -15.40 12.43
N GLY A 53 4.87 -16.70 12.69
CA GLY A 53 5.60 -17.68 11.89
C GLY A 53 5.17 -17.57 10.43
N LYS A 54 6.14 -17.39 9.53
CA LYS A 54 5.93 -17.47 8.08
C LYS A 54 5.91 -18.93 7.61
N GLU A 55 5.36 -19.86 8.39
CA GLU A 55 5.44 -21.31 8.11
C GLU A 55 4.10 -21.96 7.76
N SER A 56 2.95 -21.30 7.95
CA SER A 56 1.65 -21.96 7.69
C SER A 56 1.06 -21.72 6.30
N LEU A 57 1.81 -21.15 5.36
CA LEU A 57 1.28 -20.81 4.02
C LEU A 57 1.73 -21.75 2.90
N SER A 58 2.60 -22.74 3.16
CA SER A 58 2.98 -23.73 2.12
C SER A 58 2.18 -25.03 2.15
N GLU A 59 1.41 -25.30 3.21
CA GLU A 59 0.70 -26.59 3.36
C GLU A 59 -0.74 -26.55 2.81
N ALA A 60 -1.34 -25.36 2.70
CA ALA A 60 -2.73 -25.20 2.27
C ALA A 60 -2.92 -25.20 0.74
N GLU A 61 -1.84 -25.12 -0.05
CA GLU A 61 -1.90 -25.16 -1.52
C GLU A 61 -1.86 -26.59 -2.10
N ALA A 62 -1.63 -27.62 -1.30
CA ALA A 62 -1.53 -29.00 -1.80
C ALA A 62 -2.88 -29.72 -2.04
N GLN A 63 -4.02 -29.12 -1.66
CA GLN A 63 -5.29 -29.86 -1.60
C GLN A 63 -6.51 -29.15 -2.23
N ARG A 64 -6.33 -28.25 -3.22
CA ARG A 64 -7.46 -27.80 -4.04
C ARG A 64 -7.45 -28.50 -5.40
N LEU A 65 -8.42 -29.40 -5.51
CA LEU A 65 -8.71 -30.35 -6.58
C LEU A 65 -8.93 -29.69 -7.96
N LYS A 66 -8.76 -30.52 -9.00
CA LYS A 66 -8.56 -30.19 -10.42
C LYS A 66 -9.69 -29.38 -11.11
N PRO A 67 -9.36 -28.65 -12.18
CA PRO A 67 -10.27 -27.72 -12.91
C PRO A 67 -11.32 -28.41 -13.82
N SER A 68 -11.99 -29.47 -13.37
CA SER A 68 -12.85 -30.30 -14.24
C SER A 68 -14.37 -30.13 -14.06
N GLU A 69 -14.86 -29.02 -13.50
CA GLU A 69 -16.32 -28.77 -13.35
C GLU A 69 -16.74 -27.36 -13.77
N LEU A 70 -16.12 -26.78 -14.80
CA LEU A 70 -16.72 -25.63 -15.50
C LEU A 70 -17.31 -26.14 -16.82
N ASP A 71 -18.45 -26.81 -16.70
CA ASP A 71 -19.26 -27.21 -17.85
C ASP A 71 -19.65 -25.98 -18.67
N ALA A 72 -19.49 -26.16 -19.98
CA ALA A 72 -19.80 -25.22 -21.02
C ALA A 72 -21.26 -24.75 -20.93
N ILE A 73 -21.45 -23.44 -20.79
CA ILE A 73 -22.71 -22.78 -21.14
C ILE A 73 -22.80 -22.86 -22.67
N PRO A 74 -23.86 -23.45 -23.25
CA PRO A 74 -23.98 -23.56 -24.70
C PRO A 74 -24.20 -22.17 -25.31
N GLU A 75 -23.51 -21.90 -26.41
CA GLU A 75 -23.74 -20.74 -27.27
C GLU A 75 -25.07 -20.93 -28.03
N GLU A 76 -25.91 -19.89 -28.03
CA GLU A 76 -27.05 -19.76 -28.93
C GLU A 76 -26.76 -18.60 -29.89
N ASP A 77 -26.95 -18.88 -31.18
CA ASP A 77 -26.73 -18.05 -32.38
C ASP A 77 -27.44 -16.68 -32.38
#